data_AF-A0A8T3NPR1-F1
#
_entry.id   AF-A0A8T3NPR1-F1
#
_cell.length_a   1.000
_cell.length_b   1.000
_cell.length_c   1.000
_cell.angle_alpha   90.00
_cell.angle_beta   90.00
_cell.angle_gamma   90.00
#
_symmetry.space_group_name_H-M   'P 1'
#
loop_
_entity.id
_entity.type
_entity.pdbx_description
1 polymer ?
#
loop_
_entity_poly.entity_id
_entity_poly.type
_entity_poly.pdbx_seq_one_letter_code
_entity_poly.pdbx_strand_id
1 'polypeptide(L)'
;MPQGNLAARSVGVVLAGLWSALAVAIALGYRPGGPVDQVVSLTSFVPWLIASAAVIWPPFDPDQRISAAMVWLGILSALLVAPLLTGVIEVLAAGGRQTLLPSLETAYAAVAALATTCLYAALGVCRRWLPGASPVSRLRVVGAMAVGLALIGGTVFGTAALANEQALRDRPLPRSAWGPTDPALEPPHCDEPLDIGPGAQVDVSVTATIDFLHAASATISGLRQGSDEVWTGRREGRFGAGMMSWTRAGEQAWLTLGTGSPQPQAADYFALRGPQG
;
A
#
# COMPACT_ATOMS: atom_id res chain seq x y z
N MET A 1 11.99 38.36 6.96
CA MET A 1 11.51 37.24 7.81
C MET A 1 12.71 36.55 8.44
N PRO A 2 12.68 36.20 9.74
CA PRO A 2 13.78 35.48 10.37
C PRO A 2 13.99 34.11 9.69
N GLN A 3 15.24 33.75 9.37
CA GLN A 3 15.60 32.56 8.60
C GLN A 3 15.02 31.25 9.20
N GLY A 4 14.90 31.14 10.53
CA GLY A 4 14.36 29.95 11.18
C GLY A 4 12.87 29.69 10.93
N ASN A 5 12.07 30.73 10.63
CA ASN A 5 10.66 30.56 10.28
C ASN A 5 10.51 29.87 8.91
N LEU A 6 11.38 30.21 7.95
CA LEU A 6 11.37 29.59 6.62
C LEU A 6 11.74 28.11 6.69
N ALA A 7 12.72 27.73 7.52
CA ALA A 7 13.12 26.34 7.70
C ALA A 7 12.01 25.47 8.33
N ALA A 8 11.34 25.97 9.38
CA ALA A 8 10.22 25.24 9.97
C ALA A 8 9.06 25.11 8.95
N ARG A 9 8.73 26.19 8.24
CA ARG A 9 7.66 26.14 7.24
C ARG A 9 7.98 25.20 6.08
N SER A 10 9.22 25.17 5.58
CA SER A 10 9.60 24.26 4.48
C SER A 10 9.47 22.80 4.90
N VAL A 11 9.88 22.45 6.13
CA VAL A 11 9.67 21.11 6.69
C VAL A 11 8.17 20.77 6.78
N GLY A 12 7.34 21.72 7.25
CA GLY A 12 5.89 21.56 7.26
C GLY A 12 5.31 21.30 5.86
N VAL A 13 5.78 22.01 4.83
CA VAL A 13 5.35 21.83 3.43
C VAL A 13 5.74 20.45 2.92
N VAL A 14 6.98 20.00 3.17
CA VAL A 14 7.44 18.66 2.79
C VAL A 14 6.58 17.60 3.46
N LEU A 15 6.32 17.73 4.76
CA LEU A 15 5.53 16.77 5.52
C LEU A 15 4.08 16.70 5.02
N ALA A 16 3.46 17.86 4.75
CA ALA A 16 2.13 17.92 4.15
C ALA A 16 2.12 17.28 2.75
N GLY A 17 3.15 17.53 1.93
CA GLY A 17 3.32 16.91 0.62
C GLY A 17 3.40 15.38 0.71
N LEU A 18 4.22 14.84 1.62
CA LEU A 18 4.35 13.39 1.82
C LEU A 18 3.03 12.74 2.26
N TRP A 19 2.33 13.32 3.24
CA TRP A 19 1.03 12.80 3.67
C TRP A 19 -0.04 12.94 2.59
N SER A 20 -0.03 14.00 1.78
CA SER A 20 -0.93 14.13 0.63
C SER A 20 -0.65 13.07 -0.43
N ALA A 21 0.62 12.79 -0.74
CA ALA A 21 1.00 11.78 -1.70
C ALA A 21 0.54 10.39 -1.24
N LEU A 22 0.67 10.11 0.06
CA LEU A 22 0.16 8.88 0.66
C LEU A 22 -1.36 8.77 0.54
N ALA A 23 -2.09 9.81 0.94
CA ALA A 23 -3.55 9.83 0.87
C ALA A 23 -4.05 9.66 -0.57
N VAL A 24 -3.41 10.34 -1.54
CA VAL A 24 -3.72 10.21 -2.97
C VAL A 24 -3.40 8.81 -3.49
N ALA A 25 -2.27 8.23 -3.09
CA ALA A 25 -1.91 6.86 -3.47
C ALA A 25 -2.98 5.87 -2.98
N ILE A 26 -3.40 5.97 -1.73
CA ILE A 26 -4.49 5.16 -1.16
C ILE A 26 -5.79 5.43 -1.92
N ALA A 27 -6.18 6.68 -2.11
CA ALA A 27 -7.43 7.04 -2.76
C ALA A 27 -7.55 6.54 -4.21
N LEU A 28 -6.44 6.52 -4.95
CA LEU A 28 -6.41 6.10 -6.35
C LEU A 28 -6.23 4.58 -6.51
N GLY A 29 -5.32 4.00 -5.74
CA GLY A 29 -4.92 2.60 -5.87
C GLY A 29 -5.74 1.63 -5.04
N TYR A 30 -6.34 2.07 -3.94
CA TYR A 30 -7.09 1.18 -3.05
C TYR A 30 -8.54 1.01 -3.53
N ARG A 31 -8.80 -0.09 -4.25
CA ARG A 31 -10.13 -0.45 -4.76
C ARG A 31 -10.49 -1.92 -4.54
N PRO A 32 -10.65 -2.37 -3.29
CA PRO A 32 -11.13 -3.72 -3.02
C PRO A 32 -12.62 -3.94 -3.40
N GLY A 33 -13.34 -2.89 -3.81
CA GLY A 33 -14.62 -2.95 -4.50
C GLY A 33 -15.85 -2.80 -3.61
N GLY A 34 -15.73 -2.15 -2.45
CA GLY A 34 -16.83 -1.92 -1.50
C GLY A 34 -17.12 -0.42 -1.24
N PRO A 35 -18.27 -0.08 -0.63
CA PRO A 35 -18.53 1.30 -0.20
C PRO A 35 -17.58 1.76 0.93
N VAL A 36 -17.01 0.82 1.69
CA VAL A 36 -16.06 1.10 2.77
C VAL A 36 -14.74 1.70 2.24
N ASP A 37 -14.39 1.41 0.99
CA ASP A 37 -13.21 1.95 0.30
C ASP A 37 -13.21 3.49 0.30
N GLN A 38 -14.39 4.10 0.14
CA GLN A 38 -14.55 5.56 0.15
C GLN A 38 -14.27 6.15 1.53
N VAL A 39 -14.66 5.43 2.60
CA VAL A 39 -14.40 5.84 3.98
C VAL A 39 -12.91 5.74 4.27
N VAL A 40 -12.24 4.66 3.87
CA VAL A 40 -10.79 4.50 4.00
C VAL A 40 -10.04 5.61 3.24
N SER A 41 -10.44 5.88 2.00
CA SER A 41 -9.88 6.95 1.19
C SER A 41 -10.04 8.31 1.86
N LEU A 42 -11.25 8.66 2.32
CA LEU A 42 -11.52 9.94 2.99
C LEU A 42 -10.72 10.09 4.29
N THR A 43 -10.66 9.04 5.10
CA THR A 43 -9.95 9.06 6.39
C THR A 43 -8.44 9.11 6.23
N SER A 44 -7.89 8.63 5.10
CA SER A 44 -6.46 8.75 4.79
C SER A 44 -5.97 10.19 4.68
N PHE A 45 -6.86 11.17 4.50
CA PHE A 45 -6.53 12.60 4.46
C PHE A 45 -6.36 13.24 5.84
N VAL A 46 -6.72 12.56 6.94
CA VAL A 46 -6.62 13.13 8.30
C VAL A 46 -5.17 13.52 8.66
N PRO A 47 -4.15 12.67 8.44
CA PRO A 47 -2.75 13.06 8.66
C PRO A 47 -2.30 14.26 7.81
N TRP A 48 -2.80 14.38 6.58
CA TRP A 48 -2.52 15.53 5.72
C TRP A 48 -3.08 16.83 6.29
N LEU A 49 -4.30 16.81 6.83
CA LEU A 49 -4.89 17.98 7.50
C LEU A 49 -4.08 18.39 8.75
N ILE A 50 -3.64 17.41 9.53
CA ILE A 50 -2.78 17.66 10.71
C ILE A 50 -1.45 18.27 10.28
N ALA A 51 -0.78 17.72 9.26
CA ALA A 51 0.48 18.26 8.75
C ALA A 51 0.32 19.67 8.16
N SER A 52 -0.81 19.95 7.50
CA SER A 52 -1.11 21.26 6.92
C SER A 52 -1.23 22.37 7.98
N ALA A 53 -1.67 22.04 9.20
CA ALA A 53 -1.67 22.99 10.31
C ALA A 53 -0.27 23.53 10.61
N ALA A 54 0.79 22.72 10.44
CA ALA A 54 2.17 23.15 10.64
C ALA A 54 2.71 24.06 9.52
N VAL A 55 2.09 24.07 8.33
CA VAL A 55 2.40 25.02 7.26
C VAL A 55 1.87 26.41 7.61
N ILE A 56 0.62 26.45 8.07
CA ILE A 56 -0.09 27.68 8.46
C ILE A 56 0.56 28.28 9.70
N TRP A 57 0.80 27.44 10.72
CA TRP A 57 1.39 27.80 12.00
C TRP A 57 2.70 27.03 12.24
N PRO A 58 3.82 27.48 11.65
CA PRO A 58 5.10 26.77 11.78
C PRO A 58 5.63 26.84 13.23
N PRO A 59 6.17 25.74 13.76
CA PRO A 59 6.79 25.72 15.08
C PRO A 59 8.16 26.43 15.03
N PHE A 60 8.17 27.73 15.34
CA PHE A 60 9.39 28.57 15.36
C PHE A 60 9.59 29.26 16.71
N ASP A 61 10.81 29.26 17.24
CA ASP A 61 11.21 29.99 18.46
C ASP A 61 12.37 30.94 18.15
N PRO A 62 12.44 32.13 18.79
CA PRO A 62 13.62 32.98 18.73
C PRO A 62 14.91 32.30 19.19
N ASP A 63 14.84 31.34 20.12
CA ASP A 63 15.98 30.53 20.54
C ASP A 63 16.36 29.52 19.44
N GLN A 64 17.60 29.65 18.95
CA GLN A 64 18.15 28.79 17.91
C GLN A 64 18.14 27.31 18.29
N ARG A 65 18.41 26.95 19.55
CA ARG A 65 18.47 25.54 19.98
C ARG A 65 17.09 24.90 19.95
N ILE A 66 16.08 25.64 20.44
CA ILE A 66 14.69 25.19 20.43
C ILE A 66 14.18 25.09 18.99
N SER A 67 14.48 26.09 18.15
CA SER A 67 14.12 26.05 16.73
C SER A 67 14.78 24.88 16.00
N ALA A 68 16.05 24.59 16.27
CA ALA A 68 16.74 23.44 15.68
C ALA A 68 16.11 22.11 16.10
N ALA A 69 15.77 21.95 17.38
CA ALA A 69 15.07 20.75 17.87
C ALA A 69 13.71 20.54 17.19
N MET A 70 12.97 21.62 16.93
CA MET A 70 11.69 21.55 16.20
C MET A 70 11.89 21.14 14.74
N VAL A 71 12.88 21.73 14.05
CA VAL A 71 13.23 21.33 12.68
C VAL A 71 13.63 19.86 12.63
N TRP A 72 14.48 19.40 13.55
CA TRP A 72 14.87 17.98 13.65
C TRP A 72 13.69 17.05 13.90
N LEU A 73 12.74 17.45 14.74
CA LEU A 73 11.50 16.68 14.95
C LEU A 73 10.69 16.55 13.65
N GLY A 74 10.55 17.63 12.89
CA GLY A 74 9.84 17.58 11.61
C GLY A 74 10.58 16.76 10.54
N ILE A 75 11.92 16.83 10.49
CA ILE A 75 12.76 15.97 9.64
C ILE A 75 12.59 14.51 10.02
N LEU A 76 12.65 14.17 11.31
CA LEU A 76 12.41 12.82 11.80
C LEU A 76 11.04 12.30 11.36
N SER A 77 10.00 13.14 11.46
CA SER A 77 8.66 12.77 11.00
C SER A 77 8.63 12.51 9.50
N ALA A 78 9.23 13.37 8.68
CA ALA A 78 9.32 13.17 7.23
C ALA A 78 10.08 11.88 6.86
N LEU A 79 11.17 11.57 7.57
CA LEU A 79 11.94 10.34 7.39
C LEU A 79 11.15 9.08 7.76
N LEU A 80 10.17 9.18 8.66
CA LEU A 80 9.27 8.06 8.99
C LEU A 80 8.15 7.90 7.95
N VAL A 81 7.63 9.01 7.39
CA VAL A 81 6.56 8.97 6.36
C VAL A 81 7.09 8.49 5.01
N ALA A 82 8.30 8.88 4.61
CA ALA A 82 8.87 8.53 3.31
C ALA A 82 8.90 7.01 3.02
N PRO A 83 9.47 6.13 3.87
CA PRO A 83 9.47 4.69 3.62
C PRO A 83 8.05 4.09 3.67
N LEU A 84 7.16 4.67 4.47
CA LEU A 84 5.77 4.26 4.53
C LEU A 84 5.03 4.54 3.21
N LEU A 85 5.28 5.68 2.59
CA LEU A 85 4.79 6.00 1.25
C LEU A 85 5.31 5.01 0.20
N THR A 86 6.61 4.73 0.22
CA THR A 86 7.21 3.74 -0.70
C THR A 86 6.55 2.37 -0.55
N GLY A 87 6.38 1.88 0.69
CA GLY A 87 5.74 0.58 0.94
C GLY A 87 4.30 0.52 0.44
N VAL A 88 3.52 1.60 0.62
CA VAL A 88 2.16 1.68 0.07
C VAL A 88 2.17 1.65 -1.47
N ILE A 89 3.08 2.40 -2.10
CA ILE A 89 3.20 2.41 -3.57
C ILE A 89 3.56 1.01 -4.09
N GLU A 90 4.46 0.28 -3.44
CA GLU A 90 4.85 -1.08 -3.82
C GLU A 90 3.68 -2.07 -3.71
N VAL A 91 2.91 -2.02 -2.61
CA VAL A 91 1.72 -2.86 -2.43
C VAL A 91 0.66 -2.56 -3.50
N LEU A 92 0.47 -1.28 -3.82
CA LEU A 92 -0.46 -0.87 -4.87
C LEU A 92 0.02 -1.29 -6.26
N ALA A 93 1.31 -1.19 -6.55
CA ALA A 93 1.92 -1.64 -7.80
C ALA A 93 1.82 -3.18 -7.96
N ALA A 94 1.81 -3.92 -6.86
CA ALA A 94 1.56 -5.37 -6.83
C ALA A 94 0.07 -5.75 -7.01
N GLY A 95 -0.82 -4.79 -7.28
CA GLY A 95 -2.23 -5.04 -7.61
C GLY A 95 -3.22 -4.76 -6.50
N GLY A 96 -2.81 -4.19 -5.35
CA GLY A 96 -3.72 -3.54 -4.39
C GLY A 96 -4.80 -4.41 -3.73
N ARG A 97 -4.72 -5.74 -3.86
CA ARG A 97 -5.70 -6.71 -3.30
C ARG A 97 -5.34 -7.21 -1.91
N GLN A 98 -4.18 -6.84 -1.38
CA GLN A 98 -3.80 -7.18 -0.01
C GLN A 98 -4.42 -6.19 0.97
N THR A 99 -4.77 -6.73 2.14
CA THR A 99 -5.29 -6.03 3.30
C THR A 99 -4.43 -4.81 3.62
N LEU A 100 -5.03 -3.62 3.77
CA LEU A 100 -4.29 -2.40 4.12
C LEU A 100 -3.61 -2.47 5.49
N LEU A 101 -3.95 -3.46 6.32
CA LEU A 101 -3.27 -3.68 7.59
C LEU A 101 -1.80 -3.98 7.31
N PRO A 102 -0.90 -3.05 7.66
CA PRO A 102 0.52 -3.27 7.43
C PRO A 102 1.00 -4.40 8.34
N SER A 103 2.20 -4.94 8.06
CA SER A 103 2.91 -5.73 9.08
C SER A 103 3.04 -4.92 10.38
N LEU A 104 3.25 -5.61 11.52
CA LEU A 104 3.37 -4.94 12.82
C LEU A 104 4.47 -3.87 12.83
N GLU A 105 5.54 -4.10 12.08
CA GLU A 105 6.66 -3.17 11.89
C GLU A 105 6.20 -1.90 11.16
N THR A 106 5.46 -2.04 10.06
CA THR A 106 4.95 -0.90 9.29
C THR A 106 3.86 -0.17 10.05
N ALA A 107 3.03 -0.87 10.83
CA ALA A 107 2.04 -0.24 11.71
C ALA A 107 2.71 0.60 12.80
N TYR A 108 3.80 0.11 13.42
CA TYR A 108 4.59 0.89 14.37
C TYR A 108 5.18 2.14 13.71
N ALA A 109 5.76 2.01 12.51
CA ALA A 109 6.29 3.14 11.76
C ALA A 109 5.20 4.17 11.44
N ALA A 110 4.00 3.73 11.05
CA ALA A 110 2.85 4.60 10.80
C ALA A 110 2.42 5.39 12.03
N VAL A 111 2.30 4.71 13.17
CA VAL A 111 1.92 5.34 14.44
C VAL A 111 2.99 6.33 14.89
N ALA A 112 4.27 5.97 14.78
CA ALA A 112 5.39 6.87 15.10
C ALA A 112 5.42 8.11 14.18
N ALA A 113 5.19 7.92 12.87
CA ALA A 113 5.11 9.01 11.89
C ALA A 113 3.95 9.96 12.22
N LEU A 114 2.77 9.42 12.54
CA LEU A 114 1.60 10.22 12.90
C LEU A 114 1.82 10.95 14.24
N ALA A 115 2.34 10.27 15.26
CA ALA A 115 2.58 10.87 16.57
C ALA A 115 3.59 12.04 16.49
N THR A 116 4.68 11.86 15.75
CA THR A 116 5.67 12.93 15.52
C THR A 116 5.09 14.09 14.69
N THR A 117 4.25 13.79 13.69
CA THR A 117 3.52 14.82 12.91
C THR A 117 2.57 15.61 13.81
N CYS A 118 1.82 14.94 14.68
CA CYS A 118 0.90 15.56 15.63
C CYS A 118 1.64 16.45 16.63
N LEU A 119 2.77 15.99 17.16
CA LEU A 119 3.62 16.79 18.05
C LEU A 119 4.15 18.04 17.36
N TYR A 120 4.64 17.89 16.12
CA TYR A 120 5.15 18.99 15.31
C TYR A 120 4.06 20.05 15.04
N ALA A 121 2.86 19.64 14.64
CA ALA A 121 1.72 20.51 14.43
C ALA A 121 1.23 21.18 15.73
N ALA A 122 1.13 20.43 16.83
CA ALA A 122 0.71 20.94 18.13
C ALA A 122 1.66 22.03 18.68
N LEU A 123 2.97 21.87 18.49
CA LEU A 123 3.96 22.90 18.83
C LEU A 123 3.69 24.23 18.12
N GLY A 124 3.37 24.16 16.83
CA GLY A 124 3.03 25.32 16.00
C GLY A 124 1.76 26.03 16.46
N VAL A 125 0.67 25.28 16.62
CA VAL A 125 -0.64 25.79 17.04
C VAL A 125 -0.59 26.38 18.44
N CYS A 126 -0.02 25.66 19.41
CA CYS A 126 0.06 26.12 20.80
C CYS A 126 0.85 27.42 20.93
N ARG A 127 1.92 27.61 20.14
CA ARG A 127 2.66 28.87 20.13
C ARG A 127 1.81 30.04 19.66
N ARG A 128 0.94 29.83 18.68
CA ARG A 128 0.07 30.88 18.16
C ARG A 128 -1.03 31.23 19.17
N TRP A 129 -1.59 30.24 19.86
CA TRP A 129 -2.81 30.39 20.66
C TRP A 129 -2.55 30.67 22.15
N LEU A 130 -1.34 30.36 22.64
CA LEU A 130 -0.96 30.56 24.04
C LEU A 130 0.22 31.55 24.19
N PRO A 131 0.10 32.79 23.68
CA PRO A 131 1.13 33.80 23.92
C PRO A 131 1.21 34.08 25.43
N GLY A 132 2.41 34.01 26.00
CA GLY A 132 2.64 34.30 27.43
C GLY A 132 2.42 33.14 28.40
N ALA A 133 1.98 31.95 27.94
CA ALA A 133 1.89 30.78 28.80
C ALA A 133 3.29 30.34 29.29
N SER A 134 3.39 29.91 30.55
CA SER A 134 4.63 29.39 31.14
C SER A 134 5.14 28.16 30.36
N PRO A 135 6.47 27.90 30.33
CA PRO A 135 7.03 26.78 29.58
C PRO A 135 6.41 25.43 29.93
N VAL A 136 6.18 25.17 31.23
CA VAL A 136 5.60 23.92 31.72
C VAL A 136 4.14 23.77 31.28
N SER A 137 3.33 24.82 31.42
CA SER A 137 1.93 24.79 30.99
C SER A 137 1.81 24.55 29.49
N ARG A 138 2.65 25.22 28.70
CA ARG A 138 2.69 25.06 27.24
C ARG A 138 3.08 23.66 26.84
N LEU A 139 4.09 23.07 27.47
CA LEU A 139 4.51 21.70 27.18
C LEU A 139 3.40 20.69 27.48
N ARG A 140 2.66 20.87 28.58
CA ARG A 140 1.50 20.01 28.91
C ARG A 140 0.39 20.11 27.86
N VAL A 141 0.05 21.32 27.42
CA VAL A 141 -0.99 21.51 26.40
C VAL A 141 -0.55 20.96 25.04
N VAL A 142 0.71 21.18 24.66
CA VAL A 142 1.30 20.58 23.45
C VAL A 142 1.22 19.05 23.52
N GLY A 143 1.62 18.44 24.63
CA GLY A 143 1.56 17.00 24.81
C GLY A 143 0.13 16.47 24.73
N ALA A 144 -0.80 17.09 25.45
CA ALA A 144 -2.21 16.71 25.43
C ALA A 144 -2.83 16.84 24.03
N MET A 145 -2.54 17.93 23.32
CA MET A 145 -3.01 18.16 21.96
C MET A 145 -2.40 17.16 20.96
N ALA A 146 -1.09 16.89 21.06
CA ALA A 146 -0.42 15.91 20.21
C ALA A 146 -0.99 14.50 20.39
N VAL A 147 -1.18 14.08 21.65
CA VAL A 147 -1.81 12.78 21.98
C VAL A 147 -3.25 12.73 21.48
N GLY A 148 -4.04 13.79 21.71
CA GLY A 148 -5.43 13.86 21.24
C GLY A 148 -5.54 13.75 19.71
N LEU A 149 -4.71 14.50 18.97
CA LEU A 149 -4.67 14.43 17.51
C LEU A 149 -4.21 13.05 17.00
N ALA A 150 -3.20 12.45 17.63
CA ALA A 150 -2.72 11.12 17.25
C ALA A 150 -3.77 10.04 17.51
N LEU A 151 -4.47 10.10 18.64
CA LEU A 151 -5.57 9.19 18.97
C LEU A 151 -6.73 9.36 17.98
N ILE A 152 -7.16 10.59 17.71
CA ILE A 152 -8.26 10.85 16.76
C ILE A 152 -7.86 10.39 15.35
N GLY A 153 -6.68 10.79 14.85
CA GLY A 153 -6.23 10.42 13.52
C GLY A 153 -6.02 8.91 13.37
N GLY A 154 -5.38 8.28 14.36
CA GLY A 154 -5.13 6.85 14.38
C GLY A 154 -6.40 6.02 14.51
N THR A 155 -7.36 6.44 15.33
CA THR A 155 -8.66 5.75 15.46
C THR A 155 -9.51 5.91 14.22
N VAL A 156 -9.64 7.11 13.67
CA VAL A 156 -10.47 7.35 12.47
C VAL A 156 -9.95 6.55 11.28
N PHE A 157 -8.64 6.59 11.00
CA PHE A 157 -8.07 5.81 9.90
C PHE A 157 -8.01 4.31 10.21
N GLY A 158 -7.58 3.94 11.42
CA GLY A 158 -7.42 2.54 11.83
C GLY A 158 -8.76 1.79 11.88
N THR A 159 -9.82 2.42 12.37
CA THR A 159 -11.17 1.81 12.38
C THR A 159 -11.71 1.66 10.97
N ALA A 160 -11.51 2.63 10.08
CA ALA A 160 -11.88 2.50 8.67
C ALA A 160 -11.14 1.33 7.99
N ALA A 161 -9.83 1.21 8.23
CA ALA A 161 -9.02 0.11 7.71
C ALA A 161 -9.47 -1.26 8.26
N LEU A 162 -9.75 -1.36 9.56
CA LEU A 162 -10.26 -2.58 10.20
C LEU A 162 -11.67 -2.95 9.73
N ALA A 163 -12.56 -1.98 9.59
CA ALA A 163 -13.91 -2.21 9.05
C ALA A 163 -13.83 -2.70 7.61
N ASN A 164 -12.91 -2.15 6.82
CA ASN A 164 -12.66 -2.61 5.46
C ASN A 164 -12.12 -4.04 5.44
N GLU A 165 -11.17 -4.36 6.31
CA GLU A 165 -10.64 -5.70 6.46
C GLU A 165 -11.75 -6.71 6.79
N GLN A 166 -12.60 -6.38 7.77
CA GLN A 166 -13.73 -7.21 8.13
C GLN A 166 -14.71 -7.39 6.97
N ALA A 167 -15.04 -6.31 6.25
CA ALA A 167 -15.89 -6.36 5.07
C ALA A 167 -15.31 -7.22 3.93
N LEU A 168 -13.99 -7.30 3.82
CA LEU A 168 -13.33 -8.17 2.85
C LEU A 168 -13.32 -9.64 3.29
N ARG A 169 -13.17 -9.91 4.59
CA ARG A 169 -13.26 -11.27 5.14
C ARG A 169 -14.65 -11.87 4.98
N ASP A 170 -15.67 -11.06 5.19
CA ASP A 170 -17.06 -11.48 5.13
C ASP A 170 -17.59 -11.57 3.69
N ARG A 171 -16.79 -11.18 2.69
CA ARG A 171 -17.13 -11.41 1.29
C ARG A 171 -16.83 -12.86 0.91
N PRO A 172 -17.86 -13.68 0.61
CA PRO A 172 -17.61 -15.01 0.08
C PRO A 172 -16.82 -14.88 -1.23
N LEU A 173 -15.64 -15.49 -1.26
CA LEU A 173 -14.88 -15.63 -2.50
C LEU A 173 -15.79 -16.36 -3.50
N PRO A 174 -16.13 -15.77 -4.65
CA PRO A 174 -17.21 -16.27 -5.50
C PRO A 174 -17.05 -17.73 -5.89
N ARG A 175 -15.80 -18.22 -6.00
CA ARG A 175 -15.45 -19.63 -6.23
C ARG A 175 -14.06 -19.93 -5.66
N SER A 176 -13.95 -20.99 -4.89
CA SER A 176 -12.67 -21.61 -4.53
C SER A 176 -12.35 -22.70 -5.56
N ALA A 177 -11.05 -23.01 -5.74
CA ALA A 177 -10.62 -24.17 -6.54
C ALA A 177 -11.17 -25.51 -6.01
N TRP A 178 -11.71 -25.52 -4.79
CA TRP A 178 -12.23 -26.68 -4.08
C TRP A 178 -13.77 -26.71 -3.98
N GLY A 179 -14.48 -25.79 -4.65
CA GLY A 179 -15.94 -25.70 -4.62
C GLY A 179 -16.48 -24.40 -4.02
N PRO A 180 -17.81 -24.28 -3.85
CA PRO A 180 -18.42 -23.11 -3.20
C PRO A 180 -17.96 -23.01 -1.74
N THR A 181 -17.53 -21.82 -1.32
CA THR A 181 -17.21 -21.50 0.09
C THR A 181 -18.46 -21.25 0.94
N ASP A 182 -19.60 -21.04 0.29
CA ASP A 182 -20.91 -20.91 0.95
C ASP A 182 -21.61 -22.29 0.95
N PRO A 183 -21.91 -22.88 2.11
CA PRO A 183 -22.58 -24.17 2.21
C PRO A 183 -24.03 -24.15 1.74
N ALA A 184 -24.64 -22.97 1.56
CA ALA A 184 -25.97 -22.83 0.98
C ALA A 184 -25.96 -22.76 -0.55
N LEU A 185 -24.79 -22.59 -1.18
CA LEU A 185 -24.65 -22.66 -2.63
C LEU A 185 -24.49 -24.12 -3.06
N GLU A 186 -25.49 -24.63 -3.76
CA GLU A 186 -25.38 -25.92 -4.43
C GLU A 186 -24.26 -25.84 -5.49
N PRO A 187 -23.30 -26.79 -5.49
CA PRO A 187 -22.28 -26.82 -6.53
C PRO A 187 -22.94 -26.96 -7.91
N PRO A 188 -22.41 -26.29 -8.96
CA PRO A 188 -22.97 -26.41 -10.31
C PRO A 188 -22.97 -27.87 -10.75
N HIS A 189 -24.02 -28.27 -11.48
CA HIS A 189 -24.13 -29.64 -11.95
C HIS A 189 -23.00 -29.93 -12.97
N CYS A 190 -22.43 -31.13 -12.94
CA CYS A 190 -21.31 -31.51 -13.83
C CYS A 190 -21.65 -31.45 -15.34
N ASP A 191 -22.93 -31.35 -15.66
CA ASP A 191 -23.47 -31.33 -17.02
C ASP A 191 -23.72 -29.89 -17.51
N GLU A 192 -23.57 -28.90 -16.64
CA GLU A 192 -23.73 -27.50 -16.97
C GLU A 192 -22.43 -26.91 -17.55
N PRO A 193 -22.51 -26.04 -18.56
CA PRO A 193 -21.34 -25.31 -19.05
C PRO A 193 -20.70 -24.54 -17.90
N LEU A 194 -19.38 -24.68 -17.72
CA LEU A 194 -18.66 -23.87 -16.74
C LEU A 194 -18.80 -22.40 -17.11
N ASP A 195 -19.60 -21.67 -16.35
CA ASP A 195 -19.75 -20.24 -16.57
C ASP A 195 -18.48 -19.53 -16.09
N ILE A 196 -17.87 -18.72 -16.93
CA ILE A 196 -16.58 -18.11 -16.60
C ILE A 196 -16.83 -16.92 -15.67
N GLY A 197 -16.54 -17.11 -14.38
CA GLY A 197 -16.71 -16.05 -13.38
C GLY A 197 -15.91 -14.77 -13.71
N PRO A 198 -16.34 -13.60 -13.19
CA PRO A 198 -15.74 -12.30 -13.48
C PRO A 198 -14.32 -12.15 -12.91
N GLY A 199 -13.76 -13.18 -12.29
CA GLY A 199 -12.37 -13.21 -11.91
C GLY A 199 -11.85 -14.64 -11.85
N ALA A 200 -10.53 -14.78 -11.97
CA ALA A 200 -9.83 -16.03 -11.74
C ALA A 200 -8.47 -15.71 -11.13
N GLN A 201 -8.00 -16.59 -10.24
CA GLN A 201 -6.61 -16.57 -9.77
C GLN A 201 -6.04 -17.96 -9.94
N VAL A 202 -4.84 -18.04 -10.51
CA VAL A 202 -4.09 -19.26 -10.71
C VAL A 202 -2.75 -19.05 -10.03
N ASP A 203 -2.35 -19.98 -9.17
CA ASP A 203 -0.98 -20.04 -8.68
C ASP A 203 -0.54 -21.50 -8.70
N VAL A 204 0.45 -21.81 -9.52
CA VAL A 204 0.92 -23.15 -9.80
C VAL A 204 2.41 -23.17 -9.59
N SER A 205 2.88 -24.01 -8.68
CA SER A 205 4.29 -24.32 -8.50
C SER A 205 4.54 -25.78 -8.87
N VAL A 206 5.52 -26.00 -9.74
CA VAL A 206 5.96 -27.32 -10.18
C VAL A 206 7.43 -27.48 -9.83
N THR A 207 7.77 -28.56 -9.16
CA THR A 207 9.16 -28.92 -8.87
C THR A 207 9.48 -30.25 -9.50
N ALA A 208 10.60 -30.32 -10.23
CA ALA A 208 11.14 -31.55 -10.79
C ALA A 208 12.33 -32.02 -9.96
N THR A 209 12.36 -33.30 -9.64
CA THR A 209 13.49 -33.97 -8.98
C THR A 209 13.95 -35.16 -9.79
N ILE A 210 15.26 -35.37 -9.91
CA ILE A 210 15.87 -36.54 -10.53
C ILE A 210 16.75 -37.20 -9.46
N ASP A 211 16.51 -38.47 -9.15
CA ASP A 211 17.25 -39.21 -8.13
C ASP A 211 17.33 -38.48 -6.78
N PHE A 212 16.19 -37.91 -6.35
CA PHE A 212 16.05 -37.10 -5.13
C PHE A 212 16.83 -35.77 -5.12
N LEU A 213 17.50 -35.40 -6.22
CA LEU A 213 18.13 -34.10 -6.39
C LEU A 213 17.17 -33.16 -7.12
N HIS A 214 17.08 -31.92 -6.62
CA HIS A 214 16.29 -30.88 -7.27
C HIS A 214 16.86 -30.57 -8.67
N ALA A 215 16.02 -30.77 -9.70
CA ALA A 215 16.41 -30.59 -11.09
C ALA A 215 15.94 -29.24 -11.66
N ALA A 216 14.70 -28.83 -11.34
CA ALA A 216 14.12 -27.57 -11.75
C ALA A 216 12.88 -27.20 -10.92
N SER A 217 12.51 -25.92 -10.94
CA SER A 217 11.25 -25.38 -10.47
C SER A 217 10.61 -24.50 -11.56
N ALA A 218 9.30 -24.47 -11.59
CA ALA A 218 8.53 -23.54 -12.39
C ALA A 218 7.38 -23.00 -11.55
N THR A 219 7.08 -21.72 -11.73
CA THR A 219 5.94 -21.03 -11.11
C THR A 219 5.16 -20.34 -12.21
N ILE A 220 3.84 -20.45 -12.15
CA ILE A 220 2.92 -19.70 -13.00
C ILE A 220 1.91 -19.06 -12.07
N SER A 221 1.82 -17.74 -12.11
CA SER A 221 0.83 -17.01 -11.35
C SER A 221 0.00 -16.17 -12.31
N GLY A 222 -1.31 -16.16 -12.12
CA GLY A 222 -2.27 -15.61 -13.05
C GLY A 222 -3.42 -14.95 -12.31
N LEU A 223 -3.87 -13.82 -12.82
CA LEU A 223 -4.98 -13.07 -12.27
C LEU A 223 -5.84 -12.54 -13.40
N ARG A 224 -7.15 -12.81 -13.35
CA ARG A 224 -8.14 -12.16 -14.20
C ARG A 224 -9.15 -11.41 -13.36
N GLN A 225 -9.54 -10.22 -13.80
CA GLN A 225 -10.64 -9.42 -13.26
C GLN A 225 -11.42 -8.77 -14.39
N GLY A 226 -12.61 -9.28 -14.67
CA GLY A 226 -13.39 -8.90 -15.83
C GLY A 226 -12.59 -9.16 -17.10
N SER A 227 -12.28 -8.08 -17.82
CA SER A 227 -11.47 -8.05 -19.04
C SER A 227 -9.97 -7.92 -18.78
N ASP A 228 -9.55 -7.60 -17.56
CA ASP A 228 -8.14 -7.38 -17.22
C ASP A 228 -7.47 -8.69 -16.81
N GLU A 229 -6.27 -8.94 -17.32
CA GLU A 229 -5.50 -10.15 -17.04
C GLU A 229 -4.02 -9.83 -16.80
N VAL A 230 -3.41 -10.52 -15.83
CA VAL A 230 -1.97 -10.50 -15.59
C VAL A 230 -1.51 -11.93 -15.39
N TRP A 231 -0.51 -12.34 -16.16
CA TRP A 231 0.07 -13.67 -16.08
C TRP A 231 1.58 -13.56 -15.99
N THR A 232 2.19 -14.25 -15.04
CA THR A 232 3.63 -14.35 -14.91
C THR A 232 4.02 -15.82 -14.87
N GLY A 233 5.14 -16.13 -15.54
CA GLY A 233 5.73 -17.45 -15.53
C GLY A 233 7.22 -17.31 -15.24
N ARG A 234 7.75 -18.11 -14.31
CA ARG A 234 9.17 -18.19 -14.01
C ARG A 234 9.59 -19.64 -13.96
N ARG A 235 10.70 -19.97 -14.61
CA ARG A 235 11.36 -21.27 -14.52
C ARG A 235 12.78 -21.08 -14.06
N GLU A 236 13.23 -21.92 -13.15
CA GLU A 236 14.60 -22.03 -12.70
C GLU A 236 15.02 -23.50 -12.69
N GLY A 237 16.28 -23.79 -12.97
CA GLY A 237 16.76 -25.16 -12.92
C GLY A 237 18.09 -25.36 -13.61
N ARG A 238 18.59 -26.59 -13.51
CA ARG A 238 19.90 -26.98 -14.06
C ARG A 238 20.00 -26.80 -15.57
N PHE A 239 18.87 -26.84 -16.27
CA PHE A 239 18.78 -26.73 -17.73
C PHE A 239 18.39 -25.32 -18.23
N GLY A 240 18.39 -24.32 -17.33
CA GLY A 240 18.23 -22.92 -17.68
C GLY A 240 17.12 -22.20 -16.91
N ALA A 241 17.19 -20.89 -16.91
CA ALA A 241 16.20 -20.00 -16.30
C ALA A 241 15.45 -19.19 -17.36
N GLY A 242 14.23 -18.78 -17.05
CA GLY A 242 13.42 -17.94 -17.91
C GLY A 242 12.29 -17.27 -17.15
N MET A 243 11.91 -16.08 -17.58
CA MET A 243 10.77 -15.35 -17.05
C MET A 243 9.95 -14.77 -18.20
N MET A 244 8.64 -14.83 -18.04
CA MET A 244 7.64 -14.33 -18.99
C MET A 244 6.56 -13.60 -18.21
N SER A 245 6.05 -12.52 -18.78
CA SER A 245 4.94 -11.77 -18.21
C SER A 245 4.03 -11.28 -19.33
N TRP A 246 2.73 -11.37 -19.09
CA TRP A 246 1.67 -10.89 -19.96
C TRP A 246 0.71 -10.05 -19.17
N THR A 247 0.28 -8.94 -19.76
CA THR A 247 -0.78 -8.12 -19.20
C THR A 247 -1.77 -7.76 -20.30
N ARG A 248 -3.05 -7.86 -19.96
CA ARG A 248 -4.19 -7.41 -20.77
C ARG A 248 -4.99 -6.43 -19.94
N ALA A 249 -5.30 -5.27 -20.51
CA ALA A 249 -6.11 -4.24 -19.88
C ALA A 249 -7.32 -3.94 -20.77
N GLY A 250 -8.52 -4.24 -20.28
CA GLY A 250 -9.76 -4.05 -21.00
C GLY A 250 -9.88 -4.95 -22.23
N GLU A 251 -10.50 -4.41 -23.26
CA GLU A 251 -10.57 -5.06 -24.58
C GLU A 251 -9.29 -4.86 -25.42
N GLN A 252 -8.29 -4.13 -24.91
CA GLN A 252 -7.07 -3.82 -25.65
C GLN A 252 -5.94 -4.85 -25.45
N ALA A 253 -5.09 -4.93 -26.48
CA ALA A 253 -4.18 -6.02 -26.81
C ALA A 253 -3.18 -6.44 -25.71
N TRP A 254 -2.76 -7.70 -25.80
CA TRP A 254 -1.71 -8.32 -24.99
C TRP A 254 -0.40 -7.51 -25.05
N LEU A 255 0.03 -7.01 -23.90
CA LEU A 255 1.33 -6.36 -23.72
C LEU A 255 2.30 -7.37 -23.09
N THR A 256 3.33 -7.76 -23.83
CA THR A 256 4.47 -8.54 -23.32
C THR A 256 5.62 -7.60 -22.96
N LEU A 257 6.12 -7.68 -21.73
CA LEU A 257 7.39 -7.06 -21.36
C LEU A 257 8.54 -8.02 -21.74
N GLY A 258 8.98 -7.92 -23.00
CA GLY A 258 10.08 -8.69 -23.60
C GLY A 258 10.28 -8.28 -25.06
N THR A 259 11.48 -8.43 -25.64
CA THR A 259 11.88 -7.91 -26.97
C THR A 259 11.23 -8.62 -28.17
N GLY A 260 9.91 -8.73 -28.18
CA GLY A 260 9.16 -9.23 -29.31
C GLY A 260 7.82 -8.50 -29.38
N SER A 261 7.57 -7.87 -30.53
CA SER A 261 6.23 -7.44 -30.92
C SER A 261 5.21 -8.56 -30.68
N PRO A 262 3.93 -8.27 -30.38
CA PRO A 262 2.91 -9.28 -30.24
C PRO A 262 2.76 -10.02 -31.57
N GLN A 263 3.43 -11.17 -31.68
CA GLN A 263 3.27 -12.11 -32.76
C GLN A 263 2.45 -13.27 -32.21
N PRO A 264 1.39 -13.72 -32.91
CA PRO A 264 0.82 -15.03 -32.66
C PRO A 264 1.89 -16.06 -33.03
N GLN A 265 2.75 -16.41 -32.08
CA GLN A 265 3.60 -17.58 -32.23
C GLN A 265 2.71 -18.81 -32.03
N ALA A 266 2.46 -19.52 -33.13
CA ALA A 266 2.18 -20.95 -33.06
C ALA A 266 3.44 -21.62 -32.49
N ALA A 267 3.59 -21.56 -31.17
CA ALA A 267 4.61 -22.31 -30.47
C ALA A 267 4.13 -23.76 -30.44
N ASP A 268 4.79 -24.58 -31.24
CA ASP A 268 4.67 -26.02 -31.19
C ASP A 268 5.34 -26.50 -29.89
N TYR A 269 4.63 -26.36 -28.77
CA TYR A 269 5.12 -26.63 -27.41
C TYR A 269 5.45 -28.12 -27.17
N PHE A 270 5.26 -28.99 -28.16
CA PHE A 270 5.52 -30.43 -28.07
C PHE A 270 6.66 -30.94 -28.96
N ALA A 271 7.44 -30.07 -29.60
CA ALA A 271 8.65 -30.47 -30.32
C ALA A 271 9.78 -30.85 -29.34
N LEU A 272 9.67 -32.01 -28.68
CA LEU A 272 10.77 -32.68 -28.01
C LEU A 272 11.81 -33.06 -29.08
N ARG A 273 12.83 -32.22 -29.29
CA ARG A 273 14.05 -32.68 -29.95
C ARG A 273 14.73 -33.67 -29.02
N GLY A 274 14.66 -34.95 -29.36
CA GLY A 274 15.48 -35.98 -28.74
C GLY A 274 16.97 -35.66 -28.88
N PRO A 275 17.82 -36.21 -27.99
CA PRO A 275 19.26 -36.02 -28.07
C PRO A 275 19.75 -36.54 -29.42
N GLN A 276 20.49 -35.70 -30.16
CA GLN A 276 21.26 -36.18 -31.30
C GLN A 276 22.41 -37.00 -30.73
N GLY A 277 22.45 -38.28 -31.09
CA GLY A 277 23.56 -39.18 -30.84
C GLY A 277 24.78 -38.85 -31.71
#